data_AF-A0A6B1FGG8-F1
#
_entry.id   AF-A0A6B1FGG8-F1
#
_cell.length_a   1.000
_cell.length_b   1.000
_cell.length_c   1.000
_cell.angle_alpha   90.00
_cell.angle_beta   90.00
_cell.angle_gamma   90.00
#
_symmetry.space_group_name_H-M   'P 1'
#
loop_
_entity.id
_entity.type
_entity.pdbx_description
1 polymer ?
#
loop_
_entity_poly.entity_id
_entity_poly.type
_entity_poly.pdbx_seq_one_letter_code
_entity_poly.pdbx_strand_id
1 'polypeptide(L)'
;MLPEAGFEFVSANYDVSASALAGHVRPYVVRDFEGVGVGIFGLGIAFEKLVLSSLHEGVVYTDPIAAARATCSELRGLGCSLIICLSHLGYRYGDPDRPSDRTLAEAVPEIDLILGGHTHTFLNEAEVFGQGRSGFTLVNQVGWGGMRLGRIDVGFDPAGEASQWAAADYDIDRRLDV
;
A
#
# COMPACT_ATOMS: atom_id res chain seq x y z
N MET A 1 -9.12 17.56 -9.22
CA MET A 1 -9.16 16.36 -8.36
C MET A 1 -8.82 16.70 -6.92
N LEU A 2 -7.62 17.26 -6.63
CA LEU A 2 -7.21 17.61 -5.25
C LEU A 2 -8.19 18.54 -4.49
N PRO A 3 -8.74 19.62 -5.06
CA PRO A 3 -9.65 20.51 -4.33
C PRO A 3 -11.02 19.88 -4.00
N GLU A 4 -11.38 18.82 -4.73
CA GLU A 4 -12.72 18.20 -4.69
C GLU A 4 -12.71 16.84 -3.96
N ALA A 5 -11.53 16.33 -3.59
CA ALA A 5 -11.40 15.03 -2.96
C ALA A 5 -11.87 15.08 -1.50
N GLY A 6 -12.82 14.22 -1.15
CA GLY A 6 -13.28 14.02 0.24
C GLY A 6 -12.41 13.06 1.07
N PHE A 7 -11.19 12.76 0.59
CA PHE A 7 -10.27 11.80 1.20
C PHE A 7 -8.82 12.29 1.12
N GLU A 8 -7.97 11.83 2.04
CA GLU A 8 -6.55 12.16 2.03
C GLU A 8 -5.75 11.40 0.97
N PHE A 9 -4.72 12.06 0.46
CA PHE A 9 -3.69 11.43 -0.36
C PHE A 9 -2.50 11.04 0.52
N VAL A 10 -2.01 9.80 0.35
CA VAL A 10 -0.87 9.27 1.10
C VAL A 10 0.29 8.85 0.19
N SER A 11 1.51 9.23 0.56
CA SER A 11 2.76 8.72 -0.01
C SER A 11 3.91 8.99 0.96
N ALA A 12 4.55 7.93 1.44
CA ALA A 12 5.63 7.99 2.41
C ALA A 12 7.02 8.12 1.77
N ASN A 13 7.16 7.74 0.49
CA ASN A 13 8.45 7.74 -0.21
C ASN A 13 8.57 8.80 -1.32
N TYR A 14 7.61 9.72 -1.38
CA TYR A 14 7.73 10.95 -2.15
C TYR A 14 7.79 12.13 -1.19
N ASP A 15 8.94 12.79 -1.12
CA ASP A 15 9.00 14.12 -0.52
C ASP A 15 8.46 15.14 -1.52
N VAL A 16 7.27 15.66 -1.20
CA VAL A 16 6.54 16.62 -2.02
C VAL A 16 6.67 18.06 -1.51
N SER A 17 7.50 18.31 -0.49
CA SER A 17 7.56 19.58 0.23
C SER A 17 7.94 20.77 -0.66
N ALA A 18 8.69 20.52 -1.73
CA ALA A 18 9.10 21.52 -2.73
C ALA A 18 8.22 21.54 -3.99
N SER A 19 7.10 20.82 -4.00
CA SER A 19 6.21 20.69 -5.16
C SER A 19 4.85 21.35 -4.93
N ALA A 20 4.03 21.42 -5.99
CA ALA A 20 2.64 21.86 -5.90
C ALA A 20 1.75 20.94 -5.03
N LEU A 21 2.25 19.78 -4.61
CA LEU A 21 1.54 18.83 -3.74
C LEU A 21 1.82 19.05 -2.25
N ALA A 22 2.67 20.03 -1.89
CA ALA A 22 2.97 20.36 -0.51
C ALA A 22 1.69 20.66 0.29
N GLY A 23 1.52 20.00 1.44
CA GLY A 23 0.32 20.13 2.28
C GLY A 23 -0.91 19.35 1.80
N HIS A 24 -0.86 18.74 0.60
CA HIS A 24 -1.96 17.94 0.06
C HIS A 24 -1.72 16.43 0.19
N VAL A 25 -0.46 15.99 0.26
CA VAL A 25 -0.08 14.59 0.44
C VAL A 25 0.60 14.42 1.80
N ARG A 26 0.19 13.38 2.53
CA ARG A 26 0.76 13.01 3.83
C ARG A 26 1.54 11.69 3.69
N PRO A 27 2.50 11.38 4.57
CA PRO A 27 3.14 10.06 4.53
C PRO A 27 2.14 8.93 4.86
N TYR A 28 1.27 9.17 5.84
CA TYR A 28 0.25 8.24 6.31
C TYR A 28 -0.95 8.97 6.91
N VAL A 29 -1.99 8.20 7.21
CA VAL A 29 -3.13 8.58 8.04
C VAL A 29 -3.38 7.49 9.08
N VAL A 30 -3.92 7.88 10.23
CA VAL A 30 -4.42 6.97 11.25
C VAL A 30 -5.93 7.09 11.30
N ARG A 31 -6.61 5.95 11.45
CA ARG A 31 -8.05 5.83 11.63
C ARG A 31 -8.35 4.95 12.82
N ASP A 32 -9.37 5.32 13.58
CA ASP A 32 -9.93 4.47 14.62
C ASP A 32 -11.20 3.82 14.07
N PHE A 33 -11.29 2.50 14.20
CA PHE A 33 -12.49 1.74 13.90
C PHE A 33 -12.90 0.99 15.17
N GLU A 34 -13.80 1.62 15.94
CA GLU A 34 -14.33 1.04 17.18
C GLU A 34 -13.23 0.63 18.18
N GLY A 35 -12.19 1.45 18.32
CA GLY A 35 -11.04 1.18 19.19
C GLY A 35 -9.89 0.41 18.53
N VAL A 36 -10.03 0.02 17.26
CA VAL A 36 -8.93 -0.55 16.46
C VAL A 36 -8.23 0.56 15.70
N GLY A 37 -6.98 0.85 16.09
CA GLY A 37 -6.12 1.78 15.36
C GLY A 37 -5.63 1.17 14.05
N VAL A 38 -5.97 1.80 12.93
CA VAL A 38 -5.55 1.41 11.57
C VAL A 38 -4.68 2.50 10.97
N GLY A 39 -3.42 2.16 10.71
CA GLY A 39 -2.48 3.00 10.00
C GLY A 39 -2.52 2.72 8.51
N ILE A 40 -2.68 3.75 7.69
CA ILE A 40 -2.75 3.64 6.23
C ILE A 40 -1.68 4.55 5.63
N PHE A 41 -0.76 4.01 4.86
CA PHE A 41 0.30 4.78 4.20
C PHE A 41 0.42 4.39 2.73
N GLY A 42 1.07 5.22 1.93
CA GLY A 42 1.22 5.01 0.50
C GLY A 42 2.67 4.83 0.07
N LEU A 43 2.91 4.08 -0.99
CA LEU A 43 4.22 4.01 -1.67
C LEU A 43 4.05 4.15 -3.18
N GLY A 44 4.96 4.89 -3.81
CA GLY A 44 4.99 5.11 -5.25
C GLY A 44 6.29 4.63 -5.89
N ILE A 45 6.25 4.43 -7.21
CA ILE A 45 7.39 3.95 -8.00
C ILE A 45 8.37 5.06 -8.40
N ALA A 46 9.64 4.72 -8.62
CA ALA A 46 10.60 5.65 -9.20
C ALA A 46 10.12 6.22 -10.56
N PHE A 47 10.33 7.52 -10.78
CA PHE A 47 9.86 8.22 -11.98
C PHE A 47 10.67 7.90 -13.25
N GLU A 48 11.91 7.42 -13.10
CA GLU A 48 12.84 7.26 -14.22
C GLU A 48 12.22 6.38 -15.32
N LYS A 49 12.26 6.87 -16.56
CA LYS A 49 11.68 6.23 -17.77
C LYS A 49 10.15 6.06 -17.76
N LEU A 50 9.46 6.51 -16.71
CA LEU A 50 8.00 6.44 -16.60
C LEU A 50 7.34 7.82 -16.72
N VAL A 51 7.98 8.86 -16.17
CA VAL A 51 7.40 10.20 -16.09
C VAL A 51 8.43 11.25 -16.53
N LEU A 52 7.99 12.19 -17.38
CA LEU A 52 8.81 13.33 -17.79
C LEU A 52 9.19 14.18 -16.57
N SER A 53 10.43 14.69 -16.54
CA SER A 53 10.95 15.49 -15.42
C SER A 53 10.10 16.72 -15.10
N SER A 54 9.50 17.33 -16.12
CA SER A 54 8.60 18.48 -15.96
C SER A 54 7.28 18.17 -15.25
N LEU A 55 6.93 16.89 -15.08
CA LEU A 55 5.68 16.45 -14.45
C LEU A 55 5.84 16.01 -12.99
N HIS A 56 7.07 15.98 -12.47
CA HIS A 56 7.37 15.67 -11.06
C HIS A 56 8.35 16.68 -10.45
N GLU A 57 8.40 17.90 -11.00
CA GLU A 57 9.25 18.96 -10.48
C GLU A 57 8.97 19.23 -8.98
N GLY A 58 10.04 19.26 -8.19
CA GLY A 58 9.96 19.44 -6.74
C GLY A 58 9.56 18.20 -5.95
N VAL A 59 9.34 17.04 -6.59
CA VAL A 59 9.08 15.77 -5.91
C VAL A 59 10.36 14.93 -5.87
N VAL A 60 10.78 14.53 -4.68
CA VAL A 60 11.95 13.67 -4.47
C VAL A 60 11.50 12.26 -4.13
N TYR A 61 11.89 11.29 -4.96
CA TYR A 61 11.72 9.87 -4.68
C TYR A 61 12.79 9.37 -3.71
N THR A 62 12.37 8.66 -2.66
CA THR A 62 13.24 7.98 -1.71
C THR A 62 13.05 6.47 -1.77
N ASP A 63 13.97 5.71 -1.17
CA ASP A 63 13.84 4.25 -1.07
C ASP A 63 12.51 3.86 -0.40
N PRO A 64 11.61 3.13 -1.09
CA PRO A 64 10.32 2.74 -0.55
C PRO A 64 10.44 1.76 0.62
N ILE A 65 11.49 0.93 0.66
CA ILE A 65 11.68 -0.04 1.75
C ILE A 65 12.05 0.68 3.05
N ALA A 66 13.03 1.59 3.00
CA ALA A 66 13.39 2.43 4.15
C ALA A 66 12.19 3.29 4.62
N ALA A 67 11.48 3.92 3.69
CA ALA A 67 10.30 4.74 4.01
C ALA A 67 9.19 3.92 4.68
N ALA A 68 8.92 2.70 4.18
CA ALA A 68 7.95 1.80 4.77
C ALA A 68 8.32 1.38 6.19
N ARG A 69 9.58 1.01 6.45
CA ARG A 69 10.05 0.65 7.81
C ARG A 69 9.87 1.79 8.81
N ALA A 70 10.29 3.00 8.42
CA ALA A 70 10.14 4.19 9.26
C ALA A 70 8.65 4.46 9.56
N THR A 71 7.81 4.43 8.52
CA THR A 71 6.37 4.65 8.63
C THR A 71 5.69 3.60 9.50
N CYS A 72 6.04 2.32 9.34
CA CYS A 72 5.53 1.25 10.19
C CYS A 72 5.92 1.45 11.65
N SER A 73 7.17 1.82 11.92
CA SER A 73 7.62 2.10 13.28
C SER A 73 6.84 3.24 13.93
N GLU A 74 6.59 4.33 13.20
CA GLU A 74 5.77 5.45 13.67
C GLU A 74 4.32 5.01 13.93
N LEU A 75 3.68 4.34 12.98
CA LEU A 75 2.30 3.87 13.11
C LEU A 75 2.12 2.90 14.29
N ARG A 76 3.08 1.99 14.52
CA ARG A 76 3.07 1.15 15.72
C ARG A 76 3.23 1.97 17.01
N GLY A 77 4.09 2.98 17.01
CA GLY A 77 4.25 3.91 18.13
C GLY A 77 2.97 4.71 18.43
N LEU A 78 2.14 4.95 17.42
CA LEU A 78 0.81 5.58 17.54
C LEU A 78 -0.29 4.61 17.98
N GLY A 79 0.03 3.34 18.23
CA GLY A 79 -0.92 2.34 18.69
C GLY A 79 -1.75 1.70 17.57
N CYS A 80 -1.31 1.78 16.30
CA CYS A 80 -1.99 1.07 15.22
C CYS A 80 -1.80 -0.45 15.37
N SER A 81 -2.92 -1.16 15.49
CA SER A 81 -3.03 -2.61 15.46
C SER A 81 -2.93 -3.19 14.06
N LEU A 82 -3.42 -2.46 13.05
CA LEU A 82 -3.36 -2.85 11.64
C LEU A 82 -2.60 -1.80 10.84
N ILE A 83 -1.66 -2.22 10.01
CA ILE A 83 -0.92 -1.36 9.07
C ILE A 83 -1.18 -1.81 7.64
N ILE A 84 -1.73 -0.88 6.86
CA ILE A 84 -2.08 -1.06 5.46
C ILE A 84 -1.18 -0.17 4.60
N CYS A 85 -0.46 -0.79 3.67
CA CYS A 85 0.27 -0.11 2.61
C CYS A 85 -0.57 -0.07 1.33
N LEU A 86 -0.93 1.13 0.87
CA LEU A 86 -1.46 1.38 -0.47
C LEU A 86 -0.27 1.53 -1.42
N SER A 87 0.11 0.42 -2.06
CA SER A 87 1.31 0.38 -2.89
C SER A 87 1.00 0.64 -4.36
N HIS A 88 1.83 1.45 -5.00
CA HIS A 88 1.92 1.55 -6.46
C HIS A 88 3.31 1.12 -6.96
N LEU A 89 3.97 0.19 -6.26
CA LEU A 89 5.28 -0.33 -6.64
C LEU A 89 5.20 -1.39 -7.73
N GLY A 90 4.08 -2.10 -7.86
CA GLY A 90 3.90 -3.23 -8.76
C GLY A 90 4.18 -4.56 -8.09
N TYR A 91 3.46 -5.62 -8.49
CA TYR A 91 3.50 -6.91 -7.81
C TYR A 91 4.88 -7.57 -7.86
N ARG A 92 5.48 -7.69 -9.05
CA ARG A 92 6.79 -8.33 -9.25
C ARG A 92 7.46 -7.83 -10.53
N TYR A 93 8.79 -7.75 -10.50
CA TYR A 93 9.63 -7.50 -11.67
C TYR A 93 10.65 -8.62 -11.89
N GLY A 94 11.22 -8.67 -13.10
CA GLY A 94 12.35 -9.55 -13.40
C GLY A 94 13.69 -9.02 -12.88
N ASP A 95 13.77 -7.73 -12.63
CA ASP A 95 14.92 -7.06 -12.00
C ASP A 95 14.82 -7.22 -10.47
N PRO A 96 15.76 -7.93 -9.81
CA PRO A 96 15.73 -8.15 -8.37
C PRO A 96 16.02 -6.88 -7.56
N ASP A 97 16.68 -5.88 -8.16
CA ASP A 97 17.02 -4.63 -7.47
C ASP A 97 15.86 -3.61 -7.52
N ARG A 98 14.81 -3.90 -8.28
CA ARG A 98 13.61 -3.06 -8.38
C ARG A 98 12.60 -3.42 -7.29
N PRO A 99 12.26 -2.47 -6.38
CA PRO A 99 11.24 -2.71 -5.37
C PRO A 99 9.88 -3.07 -5.99
N SER A 100 9.21 -4.03 -5.37
CA SER A 100 7.90 -4.57 -5.70
C SER A 100 7.12 -4.90 -4.44
N ASP A 101 5.83 -5.18 -4.57
CA ASP A 101 4.97 -5.56 -3.45
C ASP A 101 5.47 -6.82 -2.75
N ARG A 102 5.98 -7.82 -3.50
CA ARG A 102 6.55 -9.05 -2.92
C ARG A 102 7.82 -8.78 -2.12
N THR A 103 8.77 -8.05 -2.71
CA THR A 103 10.03 -7.69 -2.01
C THR A 103 9.77 -6.79 -0.80
N LEU A 104 8.73 -5.96 -0.85
CA LEU A 104 8.30 -5.13 0.27
C LEU A 104 7.76 -6.01 1.41
N ALA A 105 6.89 -6.97 1.10
CA ALA A 105 6.34 -7.91 2.08
C ALA A 105 7.44 -8.73 2.78
N GLU A 106 8.47 -9.14 2.04
CA GLU A 106 9.63 -9.87 2.57
C GLU A 106 10.52 -8.97 3.46
N ALA A 107 10.71 -7.71 3.08
CA ALA A 107 11.65 -6.80 3.74
C ALA A 107 11.05 -6.04 4.93
N VAL A 108 9.73 -5.88 4.99
CA VAL A 108 9.01 -5.06 5.99
C VAL A 108 7.83 -5.85 6.56
N PRO A 109 8.10 -6.88 7.38
CA PRO A 109 7.07 -7.76 7.94
C PRO A 109 6.16 -7.05 8.96
N GLU A 110 6.44 -5.80 9.31
CA GLU A 110 5.57 -4.97 10.14
C GLU A 110 4.30 -4.51 9.41
N ILE A 111 4.25 -4.62 8.08
CA ILE A 111 3.04 -4.36 7.28
C ILE A 111 2.13 -5.58 7.35
N ASP A 112 0.84 -5.38 7.64
CA ASP A 112 -0.13 -6.48 7.67
C ASP A 112 -0.77 -6.71 6.29
N LEU A 113 -1.07 -5.62 5.57
CA LEU A 113 -1.70 -5.66 4.26
C LEU A 113 -0.98 -4.74 3.26
N ILE A 114 -0.69 -5.25 2.08
CA ILE A 114 -0.21 -4.51 0.91
C ILE A 114 -1.27 -4.62 -0.18
N LEU A 115 -1.92 -3.49 -0.47
CA LEU A 115 -2.90 -3.37 -1.54
C LEU A 115 -2.20 -2.69 -2.73
N GLY A 116 -1.82 -3.50 -3.72
CA GLY A 116 -0.89 -3.13 -4.79
C GLY A 116 -1.54 -2.55 -6.06
N GLY A 117 -0.72 -1.90 -6.89
CA GLY A 117 -1.10 -1.25 -8.15
C GLY A 117 -0.07 -1.47 -9.28
N HIS A 118 -0.09 -0.61 -10.30
CA HIS A 118 0.94 -0.50 -11.36
C HIS A 118 1.05 -1.64 -12.39
N THR A 119 1.29 -2.89 -11.98
CA THR A 119 1.54 -4.02 -12.92
C THR A 119 0.28 -4.63 -13.52
N HIS A 120 -0.91 -4.12 -13.14
CA HIS A 120 -2.21 -4.63 -13.60
C HIS A 120 -2.39 -6.13 -13.35
N THR A 121 -1.75 -6.67 -12.30
CA THR A 121 -1.75 -8.10 -12.03
C THR A 121 -3.11 -8.53 -11.50
N PHE A 122 -3.68 -9.55 -12.13
CA PHE A 122 -4.84 -10.27 -11.61
C PHE A 122 -4.33 -11.43 -10.77
N LEU A 123 -4.39 -11.28 -9.45
CA LEU A 123 -4.15 -12.42 -8.56
C LEU A 123 -5.40 -13.30 -8.53
N ASN A 124 -5.18 -14.61 -8.39
CA ASN A 124 -6.27 -15.56 -8.17
C ASN A 124 -6.70 -15.59 -6.70
N GLU A 125 -5.73 -15.33 -5.81
CA GLU A 125 -5.88 -15.23 -4.36
C GLU A 125 -4.79 -14.28 -3.82
N ALA A 126 -5.04 -13.69 -2.65
CA ALA A 126 -4.03 -12.88 -1.98
C ALA A 126 -2.80 -13.74 -1.64
N GLU A 127 -1.61 -13.23 -1.95
CA GLU A 127 -0.37 -13.91 -1.60
C GLU A 127 -0.01 -13.65 -0.13
N VAL A 128 0.46 -14.68 0.57
CA VAL A 128 0.71 -14.62 2.01
C VAL A 128 2.21 -14.75 2.27
N PHE A 129 2.75 -13.77 2.98
CA PHE A 129 4.10 -13.77 3.53
C PHE A 129 3.98 -13.95 5.05
N GLY A 130 4.91 -14.62 5.72
CA GLY A 130 4.75 -15.00 7.13
C GLY A 130 5.96 -14.70 7.97
N GLN A 131 6.13 -13.45 8.42
CA GLN A 131 7.28 -13.03 9.25
C GLN A 131 6.95 -11.90 10.25
N GLY A 132 5.70 -11.42 10.28
CA GLY A 132 5.27 -10.24 11.06
C GLY A 132 4.64 -10.55 12.40
N ARG A 133 4.29 -9.49 13.15
CA ARG A 133 3.60 -9.59 14.45
C ARG A 133 2.28 -10.36 14.35
N SER A 134 1.52 -10.10 13.29
CA SER A 134 0.25 -10.76 12.97
C SER A 134 0.42 -12.20 12.46
N GLY A 135 1.67 -12.65 12.26
CA GLY A 135 2.00 -13.94 11.64
C GLY A 135 1.81 -13.95 10.12
N PHE A 136 1.33 -12.86 9.53
CA PHE A 136 1.13 -12.72 8.09
C PHE A 136 1.35 -11.28 7.61
N THR A 137 1.69 -11.17 6.32
CA THR A 137 1.55 -9.97 5.48
C THR A 137 0.84 -10.42 4.21
N LEU A 138 -0.32 -9.85 3.90
CA LEU A 138 -1.05 -10.17 2.66
C LEU A 138 -0.66 -9.19 1.56
N VAL A 139 -0.45 -9.70 0.35
CA VAL A 139 -0.33 -8.90 -0.87
C VAL A 139 -1.53 -9.20 -1.76
N ASN A 140 -2.29 -8.17 -2.15
CA ASN A 140 -3.38 -8.33 -3.11
C ASN A 140 -3.35 -7.29 -4.24
N GLN A 141 -3.76 -7.71 -5.45
CA GLN A 141 -4.02 -6.88 -6.62
C GLN A 141 -5.22 -7.39 -7.40
N VAL A 142 -6.06 -6.47 -7.85
CA VAL A 142 -7.34 -6.76 -8.53
C VAL A 142 -7.32 -6.38 -10.02
N GLY A 143 -6.14 -6.38 -10.63
CA GLY A 143 -5.96 -6.02 -12.02
C GLY A 143 -6.14 -4.52 -12.27
N TRP A 144 -6.97 -4.16 -13.26
CA TRP A 144 -7.15 -2.79 -13.73
C TRP A 144 -8.55 -2.57 -14.29
N GLY A 145 -8.88 -1.32 -14.65
CA GLY A 145 -10.13 -0.98 -15.34
C GLY A 145 -11.41 -1.12 -14.52
N GLY A 146 -11.31 -1.39 -13.22
CA GLY A 146 -12.48 -1.65 -12.36
C GLY A 146 -13.16 -2.99 -12.65
N MET A 147 -12.45 -3.93 -13.27
CA MET A 147 -12.98 -5.25 -13.63
C MET A 147 -13.22 -6.15 -12.43
N ARG A 148 -12.43 -6.00 -11.36
CA ARG A 148 -12.57 -6.77 -10.11
C ARG A 148 -12.60 -5.86 -8.90
N LEU A 149 -13.32 -6.31 -7.88
CA LEU A 149 -13.32 -5.76 -6.53
C LEU A 149 -12.71 -6.78 -5.57
N GLY A 150 -11.67 -6.39 -4.86
CA GLY A 150 -11.06 -7.20 -3.82
C GLY A 150 -11.67 -6.88 -2.47
N ARG A 151 -11.87 -7.92 -1.66
CA ARG A 151 -12.29 -7.84 -0.27
C ARG A 151 -11.32 -8.62 0.58
N ILE A 152 -10.83 -7.98 1.63
CA ILE A 152 -10.05 -8.62 2.69
C ILE A 152 -10.78 -8.34 4.00
N ASP A 153 -11.19 -9.40 4.68
CA ASP A 153 -11.70 -9.35 6.04
C ASP A 153 -10.54 -9.68 6.99
N VAL A 154 -10.32 -8.86 8.02
CA VAL A 154 -9.28 -9.08 9.03
C VAL A 154 -9.92 -9.25 10.40
N GLY A 155 -9.55 -10.32 11.10
CA GLY A 155 -9.96 -10.62 12.47
C GLY A 155 -8.87 -10.23 13.47
N PHE A 156 -9.31 -9.70 14.61
CA PHE A 156 -8.43 -9.26 15.70
C PHE A 156 -8.60 -10.17 16.92
N ASP A 157 -7.50 -10.43 17.61
CA ASP A 157 -7.52 -11.18 18.86
C ASP A 157 -7.98 -10.29 20.05
N PRO A 158 -8.18 -10.85 21.26
CA PRO A 158 -8.57 -10.05 22.44
C PRO A 158 -7.53 -9.01 22.89
N ALA A 159 -6.28 -9.10 22.43
CA ALA A 159 -5.26 -8.10 22.67
C ALA A 159 -5.30 -6.95 21.63
N GLY A 160 -6.21 -7.04 20.65
CA GLY A 160 -6.39 -6.06 19.59
C GLY A 160 -5.42 -6.27 18.43
N GLU A 161 -4.81 -7.44 18.28
CA GLU A 161 -3.85 -7.72 17.21
C GLU A 161 -4.48 -8.47 16.05
N ALA A 162 -4.12 -8.09 14.83
CA ALA A 162 -4.55 -8.83 13.65
C ALA A 162 -4.03 -10.27 13.74
N SER A 163 -4.92 -11.24 13.60
CA SER A 163 -4.62 -12.64 13.87
C SER A 163 -5.26 -13.62 12.89
N GLN A 164 -6.27 -13.16 12.15
CA GLN A 164 -6.99 -13.95 11.17
C GLN A 164 -7.31 -13.09 9.96
N TRP A 165 -7.50 -13.73 8.82
CA TRP A 165 -7.90 -13.05 7.60
C TRP A 165 -8.69 -13.98 6.68
N ALA A 166 -9.50 -13.37 5.81
CA ALA A 166 -10.10 -14.00 4.66
C ALA A 166 -10.05 -13.05 3.46
N ALA A 167 -9.85 -13.56 2.26
CA ALA A 167 -9.81 -12.75 1.04
C ALA A 167 -10.77 -13.32 -0.01
N ALA A 168 -11.40 -12.43 -0.77
CA ALA A 168 -12.25 -12.78 -1.89
C ALA A 168 -12.17 -11.67 -2.95
N ASP A 169 -12.09 -12.08 -4.21
CA ASP A 169 -12.18 -11.17 -5.36
C ASP A 169 -13.49 -11.42 -6.11
N TYR A 170 -14.12 -10.34 -6.55
CA TYR A 170 -15.41 -10.35 -7.25
C TYR A 170 -15.26 -9.73 -8.63
N ASP A 171 -15.66 -10.45 -9.67
CA ASP A 171 -15.78 -9.87 -11.02
C ASP A 171 -16.93 -8.86 -11.06
N ILE A 172 -16.64 -7.63 -11.50
CA ILE A 172 -17.63 -6.56 -11.70
C ILE A 172 -18.10 -6.53 -13.16
N ASP A 173 -17.17 -6.56 -14.12
CA ASP A 173 -17.50 -6.59 -15.56
C ASP A 173 -16.60 -7.57 -16.34
N ARG A 174 -17.17 -8.73 -16.66
CA ARG A 174 -16.51 -9.80 -17.43
C ARG A 174 -16.35 -9.49 -18.92
N ARG A 175 -16.88 -8.37 -19.43
CA ARG A 175 -16.73 -7.99 -20.84
C ARG A 175 -15.35 -7.40 -21.17
N LEU A 176 -14.58 -7.07 -20.14
CA LEU A 176 -13.23 -6.53 -20.26
C LEU A 176 -12.14 -7.60 -20.00
N ASP A 177 -12.53 -8.85 -19.71
CA ASP A 177 -11.63 -10.01 -19.75
C ASP A 177 -11.27 -10.29 -21.24
N VAL A 178 -10.24 -9.62 -21.74
CA VAL A 178 -9.65 -9.85 -23.09
C VAL A 178 -8.34 -10.62 -23.00
#